data_AF-A0A3B8SPK7-F1
#
_entry.id   AF-A0A3B8SPK7-F1
#
_cell.length_a   1.000
_cell.length_b   1.000
_cell.length_c   1.000
_cell.angle_alpha   90.00
_cell.angle_beta   90.00
_cell.angle_gamma   90.00
#
_symmetry.space_group_name_H-M   'P 1'
#
loop_
_entity.id
_entity.type
_entity.pdbx_description
1 polymer ?
#
loop_
_entity_poly.entity_id
_entity_poly.type
_entity_poly.pdbx_seq_one_letter_code
_entity_poly.pdbx_strand_id
1 'polypeptide(L)'
;MMLICQKLGKVCPMDKRSLILWLLLLVSCFSFADDLYRSEITYLSPVDRQTEVDRLLAIEIPSEQQYLTQIALQKPEIFVRQLRRAREVLNTGGQPGQTASRLRTEGFISPDVQTSLQAFLFGLHPDDVVTPSRVMEFVIRLNTPAGAWDYLLSETPDLDDFAALECAPGKAPAELLGPFEYQFVIQVAHPNMELSLWRFDPAEALTYPVATLVETTVDDYRFIDRFGNAFGILSRDNLSMQVPGSDPLQCQKIDPVIMRAYQDHRREMMLSEKQL
;
A
#
# COMPACT_ATOMS: atom_id res chain seq x y z
N MET A 1 -57.51 -3.61 -52.55
CA MET A 1 -58.14 -2.28 -52.74
C MET A 1 -59.62 -2.46 -52.47
N MET A 2 -60.31 -1.74 -51.58
CA MET A 2 -60.05 -0.44 -50.96
C MET A 2 -60.97 -0.34 -49.73
N LEU A 3 -60.45 -0.19 -48.51
CA LEU A 3 -61.24 0.04 -47.28
C LEU A 3 -60.39 0.84 -46.29
N ILE A 4 -60.78 2.06 -45.92
CA ILE A 4 -61.58 2.39 -44.72
C ILE A 4 -60.95 1.85 -43.44
N CYS A 5 -60.29 2.72 -42.67
CA CYS A 5 -60.60 3.00 -41.26
C CYS A 5 -59.61 4.00 -40.63
N GLN A 6 -60.01 5.27 -40.60
CA GLN A 6 -59.83 6.11 -39.41
C GLN A 6 -60.65 5.50 -38.27
N LYS A 7 -60.01 5.18 -37.13
CA LYS A 7 -60.55 5.31 -35.76
C LYS A 7 -59.65 4.55 -34.78
N LEU A 8 -59.52 5.16 -33.59
CA LEU A 8 -58.95 4.63 -32.34
C LEU A 8 -57.43 4.61 -32.23
N GLY A 9 -56.96 5.32 -31.20
CA GLY A 9 -55.57 5.52 -30.88
C GLY A 9 -54.81 4.22 -30.68
N LYS A 10 -53.58 4.23 -31.16
CA LYS A 10 -52.51 3.31 -30.79
C LYS A 10 -51.22 4.10 -30.92
N VAL A 11 -50.74 4.62 -29.79
CA VAL A 11 -49.31 4.83 -29.62
C VAL A 11 -48.68 3.48 -29.94
N CYS A 12 -47.85 3.39 -30.97
CA CYS A 12 -47.07 2.18 -31.23
C CYS A 12 -46.38 1.82 -29.91
N PRO A 13 -46.61 0.62 -29.35
CA PRO A 13 -45.92 0.24 -28.13
C PRO A 13 -44.44 0.17 -28.51
N MET A 14 -43.63 1.08 -27.97
CA MET A 14 -42.20 0.86 -27.90
C MET A 14 -42.02 -0.54 -27.33
N ASP A 15 -41.43 -1.43 -28.13
CA ASP A 15 -41.17 -2.79 -27.71
C ASP A 15 -40.40 -2.73 -26.39
N LYS A 16 -41.03 -3.25 -25.32
CA LYS A 16 -40.47 -3.19 -23.96
C LYS A 16 -39.07 -3.80 -23.92
N ARG A 17 -38.73 -4.69 -24.87
CA ARG A 17 -37.40 -5.26 -25.06
C ARG A 17 -36.35 -4.22 -25.48
N SER A 18 -36.72 -3.24 -26.31
CA SER A 18 -35.79 -2.20 -26.76
C SER A 18 -35.52 -1.18 -25.65
N LEU A 19 -36.53 -0.85 -24.85
CA LEU A 19 -36.38 0.07 -23.70
C LEU A 19 -35.50 -0.54 -22.59
N ILE A 20 -35.58 -1.86 -22.36
CA ILE A 20 -34.69 -2.59 -21.44
C ILE A 20 -33.24 -2.61 -21.93
N LEU A 21 -33.00 -2.79 -23.24
CA LEU A 21 -31.65 -2.73 -23.82
C LEU A 21 -31.01 -1.34 -23.67
N TRP A 22 -31.78 -0.27 -23.84
CA TRP A 22 -31.30 1.10 -23.61
C TRP A 22 -31.05 1.42 -22.13
N LEU A 23 -31.89 0.89 -21.22
CA LEU A 23 -31.66 1.00 -19.77
C LEU A 23 -30.45 0.18 -19.30
N LEU A 24 -30.23 -1.02 -19.86
CA LEU A 24 -29.03 -1.82 -19.58
C LEU A 24 -27.75 -1.16 -20.10
N LEU A 25 -27.82 -0.51 -21.27
CA LEU A 25 -26.71 0.30 -21.81
C LEU A 25 -26.41 1.54 -20.95
N LEU A 26 -27.45 2.23 -20.46
CA LEU A 26 -27.29 3.38 -19.56
C LEU A 26 -26.78 2.96 -18.17
N VAL A 27 -27.18 1.80 -17.66
CA VAL A 27 -26.64 1.24 -16.40
C VAL A 27 -25.19 0.77 -16.58
N SER A 28 -24.79 0.28 -17.75
CA SER A 28 -23.38 -0.04 -18.04
C SER A 28 -22.47 1.18 -18.22
N CYS A 29 -23.01 2.38 -18.37
CA CYS A 29 -22.24 3.63 -18.41
C CYS A 29 -21.98 4.23 -17.02
N PHE A 30 -22.52 3.64 -15.95
CA PHE A 30 -22.14 3.92 -14.57
C PHE A 30 -21.33 2.77 -13.98
N SER A 31 -20.42 2.19 -14.77
CA SER A 31 -19.17 1.76 -14.16
C SER A 31 -18.44 3.04 -13.78
N PHE A 32 -18.63 3.49 -12.54
CA PHE A 32 -17.55 4.24 -11.91
C PHE A 32 -16.30 3.40 -12.15
N ALA A 33 -15.32 3.96 -12.85
CA ALA A 33 -13.99 3.42 -12.81
C ALA A 33 -13.57 3.60 -11.34
N ASP A 34 -13.96 2.64 -10.49
CA ASP A 34 -13.35 2.45 -9.18
C ASP A 34 -11.84 2.44 -9.43
N ASP A 35 -11.14 3.14 -8.53
CA ASP A 35 -9.73 3.49 -8.63
C ASP A 35 -8.95 2.46 -9.45
N LEU A 36 -8.52 2.92 -10.62
CA LEU A 36 -7.99 2.09 -11.69
C LEU A 36 -6.62 1.50 -11.31
N TYR A 37 -6.05 1.99 -10.20
CA TYR A 37 -4.95 1.42 -9.47
C TYR A 37 -5.42 0.58 -8.30
N ARG A 38 -4.89 -0.64 -8.19
CA ARG A 38 -5.05 -1.41 -6.96
C ARG A 38 -4.09 -0.85 -5.90
N SER A 39 -4.64 -0.37 -4.78
CA SER A 39 -3.84 -0.07 -3.59
C SER A 39 -3.36 -1.37 -2.95
N GLU A 40 -2.05 -1.47 -2.70
CA GLU A 40 -1.45 -2.66 -2.12
C GLU A 40 -0.44 -2.28 -1.02
N ILE A 41 -0.92 -2.30 0.23
CA ILE A 41 -0.17 -1.88 1.43
C ILE A 41 1.13 -2.68 1.59
N THR A 42 1.07 -3.97 1.27
CA THR A 42 2.19 -4.89 1.44
C THR A 42 3.17 -4.90 0.27
N TYR A 43 2.86 -4.20 -0.83
CA TYR A 43 3.72 -4.13 -2.02
C TYR A 43 4.98 -3.34 -1.72
N LEU A 44 6.13 -3.92 -2.05
CA LEU A 44 7.45 -3.31 -1.94
C LEU A 44 8.13 -3.38 -3.31
N SER A 45 8.49 -2.21 -3.84
CA SER A 45 9.15 -2.13 -5.14
C SER A 45 10.49 -2.89 -5.14
N PRO A 46 10.96 -3.38 -6.30
CA PRO A 46 12.25 -4.06 -6.39
C PRO A 46 13.42 -3.19 -5.90
N VAL A 47 13.36 -1.88 -6.16
CA VAL A 47 14.38 -0.91 -5.74
C VAL A 47 14.38 -0.77 -4.22
N ASP A 48 13.22 -0.48 -3.62
CA ASP A 48 13.11 -0.31 -2.17
C ASP A 48 13.49 -1.60 -1.42
N ARG A 49 13.13 -2.77 -1.98
CA ARG A 49 13.56 -4.07 -1.44
C ARG A 49 15.06 -4.23 -1.45
N GLN A 50 15.71 -3.94 -2.57
CA GLN A 50 17.16 -4.10 -2.68
C GLN A 50 17.88 -3.11 -1.77
N THR A 51 17.44 -1.86 -1.71
CA THR A 51 18.00 -0.84 -0.80
C THR A 51 17.93 -1.29 0.65
N GLU A 52 16.80 -1.83 1.10
CA GLU A 52 16.70 -2.32 2.49
C GLU A 52 17.55 -3.56 2.73
N VAL A 53 17.62 -4.49 1.77
CA VAL A 53 18.50 -5.66 1.86
C VAL A 53 19.96 -5.25 1.97
N ASP A 54 20.41 -4.29 1.18
CA ASP A 54 21.78 -3.78 1.21
C ASP A 54 22.09 -3.10 2.55
N ARG A 55 21.14 -2.32 3.06
CA ARG A 55 21.24 -1.70 4.40
C ARG A 55 21.40 -2.76 5.49
N LEU A 56 20.56 -3.80 5.48
CA LEU A 56 20.60 -4.88 6.47
C LEU A 56 21.89 -5.70 6.37
N LEU A 57 22.41 -5.93 5.15
CA LEU A 57 23.68 -6.61 4.92
C LEU A 57 24.89 -5.82 5.41
N ALA A 58 24.79 -4.49 5.45
CA ALA A 58 25.86 -3.62 5.97
C ALA A 58 25.96 -3.64 7.51
N ILE A 59 24.99 -4.22 8.22
CA ILE A 59 24.99 -4.33 9.67
C ILE A 59 25.83 -5.54 10.10
N GLU A 60 26.92 -5.30 10.82
CA GLU A 60 27.87 -6.36 11.23
C GLU A 60 27.23 -7.37 12.20
N ILE A 61 26.42 -6.90 13.16
CA ILE A 61 25.75 -7.73 14.15
C ILE A 61 24.25 -7.39 14.12
N PRO A 62 23.45 -8.04 13.26
CA PRO A 62 22.03 -7.76 13.16
C PRO A 62 21.31 -8.24 14.43
N SER A 63 20.36 -7.44 14.90
CA SER A 63 19.35 -7.92 15.85
C SER A 63 18.50 -9.04 15.23
N GLU A 64 17.80 -9.80 16.06
CA GLU A 64 16.91 -10.86 15.56
C GLU A 64 15.84 -10.31 14.61
N GLN A 65 15.25 -9.15 14.94
CA GLN A 65 14.29 -8.46 14.09
C GLN A 65 14.88 -8.11 12.71
N GLN A 66 16.09 -7.55 12.67
CA GLN A 66 16.79 -7.22 11.42
C GLN A 66 17.09 -8.48 10.60
N TYR A 67 17.50 -9.56 11.28
CA TYR A 67 17.76 -10.85 10.63
C TYR A 67 16.49 -11.47 10.02
N LEU A 68 15.38 -11.47 10.76
CA LEU A 68 14.09 -11.97 10.25
C LEU A 68 13.59 -11.14 9.08
N THR A 69 13.73 -9.81 9.15
CA THR A 69 13.40 -8.88 8.06
C THR A 69 14.23 -9.20 6.82
N GLN A 70 15.54 -9.38 6.98
CA GLN A 70 16.44 -9.74 5.88
C GLN A 70 16.03 -11.04 5.19
N ILE A 71 15.71 -12.10 5.97
CA ILE A 71 15.25 -13.36 5.40
C ILE A 71 13.91 -13.18 4.67
N ALA A 72 12.97 -12.45 5.26
CA ALA A 72 11.66 -12.20 4.65
C ALA A 72 11.79 -11.51 3.28
N LEU A 73 12.74 -10.57 3.14
CA LEU A 73 12.99 -9.86 1.88
C LEU A 73 13.77 -10.68 0.86
N GLN A 74 14.82 -11.40 1.28
CA GLN A 74 15.69 -12.16 0.39
C GLN A 74 15.10 -13.51 -0.03
N LYS A 75 14.35 -14.15 0.87
CA LYS A 75 13.87 -15.54 0.75
C LYS A 75 12.42 -15.64 1.23
N PRO A 76 11.47 -14.92 0.61
CA PRO A 76 10.09 -14.83 1.07
C PRO A 76 9.43 -16.22 1.23
N GLU A 77 9.66 -17.15 0.29
CA GLU A 77 9.11 -18.50 0.34
C GLU A 77 9.64 -19.37 1.49
N ILE A 78 10.84 -19.08 1.99
CA ILE A 78 11.39 -19.75 3.18
C ILE A 78 10.70 -19.16 4.41
N PHE A 79 10.55 -17.84 4.45
CA PHE A 79 9.89 -17.17 5.57
C PHE A 79 8.40 -17.50 5.69
N VAL A 80 7.67 -17.64 4.57
CA VAL A 80 6.28 -18.15 4.54
C VAL A 80 6.19 -19.51 5.23
N ARG A 81 7.11 -20.44 4.92
CA ARG A 81 7.16 -21.76 5.54
C ARG A 81 7.48 -21.67 7.03
N GLN A 82 8.39 -20.77 7.41
CA GLN A 82 8.77 -20.52 8.79
C GLN A 82 7.57 -20.02 9.62
N LEU A 83 6.82 -19.03 9.13
CA LEU A 83 5.59 -18.55 9.77
C LEU A 83 4.51 -19.63 9.87
N ARG A 84 4.34 -20.46 8.83
CA ARG A 84 3.39 -21.58 8.86
C ARG A 84 3.72 -22.58 9.97
N ARG A 85 4.99 -22.98 10.09
CA ARG A 85 5.43 -23.88 11.17
C ARG A 85 5.26 -23.26 12.54
N ALA A 86 5.55 -21.96 12.67
CA ALA A 86 5.32 -21.27 13.92
C ALA A 86 3.84 -21.26 14.31
N ARG A 87 2.94 -21.09 13.34
CA ARG A 87 1.50 -21.22 13.55
C ARG A 87 1.09 -22.62 13.98
N GLU A 88 1.66 -23.67 13.39
CA GLU A 88 1.44 -25.06 13.80
C GLU A 88 1.88 -25.30 15.26
N VAL A 89 3.03 -24.73 15.66
CA VAL A 89 3.50 -24.77 17.05
C VAL A 89 2.50 -24.11 18.00
N LEU A 90 1.99 -22.92 17.63
CA LEU A 90 1.00 -22.21 18.45
C LEU A 90 -0.34 -22.93 18.52
N ASN A 91 -0.83 -23.48 17.41
CA ASN A 91 -2.08 -24.23 17.34
C ASN A 91 -2.03 -25.55 18.10
N THR A 92 -0.88 -26.24 18.10
CA THR A 92 -0.68 -27.45 18.90
C THR A 92 -0.76 -27.15 20.40
N GLY A 93 -0.34 -25.94 20.78
CA GLY A 93 -0.29 -25.51 22.17
C GLY A 93 0.73 -26.29 23.01
N GLY A 94 0.60 -26.16 24.33
CA GLY A 94 1.48 -26.77 25.31
C GLY A 94 1.78 -25.84 26.48
N GLN A 95 2.66 -26.27 27.37
CA GLN A 95 3.15 -25.39 28.43
C GLN A 95 3.94 -24.21 27.83
N PRO A 96 3.84 -22.99 28.37
CA PRO A 96 4.49 -21.80 27.80
C PRO A 96 5.98 -21.98 27.47
N GLY A 97 6.73 -22.65 28.34
CA GLY A 97 8.15 -22.94 28.11
C GLY A 97 8.42 -23.92 26.95
N GLN A 98 7.52 -24.87 26.70
CA GLN A 98 7.63 -25.81 25.58
C GLN A 98 7.30 -25.11 24.26
N THR A 99 6.24 -24.30 24.23
CA THR A 99 5.87 -23.47 23.08
C THR A 99 7.02 -22.53 22.72
N ALA A 100 7.54 -21.78 23.70
CA ALA A 100 8.67 -20.88 23.50
C ALA A 100 9.89 -21.62 22.95
N SER A 101 10.24 -22.79 23.50
CA SER A 101 11.36 -23.60 23.01
C SER A 101 11.18 -24.05 21.57
N ARG A 102 9.97 -24.47 21.17
CA ARG A 102 9.67 -24.89 19.79
C ARG A 102 9.73 -23.71 18.81
N LEU A 103 9.24 -22.54 19.22
CA LEU A 103 9.37 -21.32 18.41
C LEU A 103 10.83 -20.96 18.14
N ARG A 104 11.74 -21.17 19.11
CA ARG A 104 13.19 -20.97 18.87
C ARG A 104 13.74 -21.91 17.81
N THR A 105 13.27 -23.16 17.77
CA THR A 105 13.66 -24.12 16.73
C THR A 105 13.20 -23.68 15.34
N GLU A 106 12.09 -22.96 15.26
CA GLU A 106 11.61 -22.33 14.03
C GLU A 106 12.26 -20.95 13.77
N GLY A 107 13.28 -20.54 14.53
CA GLY A 107 14.03 -19.31 14.30
C GLY A 107 13.46 -18.05 14.96
N PHE A 108 12.46 -18.17 15.84
CA PHE A 108 11.94 -17.06 16.67
C PHE A 108 12.44 -17.24 18.10
N ILE A 109 13.54 -16.56 18.43
CA ILE A 109 14.41 -16.83 19.57
C ILE A 109 14.00 -16.02 20.80
N SER A 110 13.86 -14.70 20.66
CA SER A 110 13.63 -13.77 21.77
C SER A 110 12.16 -13.71 22.21
N PRO A 111 11.90 -13.44 23.50
CA PRO A 111 10.53 -13.30 24.01
C PRO A 111 9.72 -12.21 23.29
N ASP A 112 10.35 -11.09 22.94
CA ASP A 112 9.66 -9.96 22.30
C ASP A 112 9.21 -10.33 20.90
N VAL A 113 10.08 -10.95 20.09
CA VAL A 113 9.73 -11.47 18.76
C VAL A 113 8.63 -12.54 18.86
N GLN A 114 8.74 -13.45 19.83
CA GLN A 114 7.70 -14.48 20.04
C GLN A 114 6.35 -13.87 20.43
N THR A 115 6.34 -12.78 21.20
CA THR A 115 5.13 -12.06 21.59
C THR A 115 4.49 -11.39 20.38
N SER A 116 5.28 -10.66 19.58
CA SER A 116 4.79 -10.04 18.33
C SER A 116 4.28 -11.08 17.33
N LEU A 117 4.97 -12.21 17.20
CA LEU A 117 4.56 -13.34 16.36
C LEU A 117 3.23 -13.95 16.82
N GLN A 118 3.05 -14.15 18.13
CA GLN A 118 1.80 -14.67 18.69
C GLN A 118 0.65 -13.69 18.44
N ALA A 119 0.85 -12.41 18.73
CA ALA A 119 -0.15 -11.38 18.49
C ALA A 119 -0.57 -11.34 17.02
N PHE A 120 0.40 -11.39 16.10
CA PHE A 120 0.14 -11.44 14.66
C PHE A 120 -0.65 -12.69 14.26
N LEU A 121 -0.16 -13.89 14.60
CA LEU A 121 -0.78 -15.15 14.16
C LEU A 121 -2.14 -15.41 14.79
N PHE A 122 -2.39 -14.93 16.01
CA PHE A 122 -3.70 -15.00 16.66
C PHE A 122 -4.68 -13.94 16.14
N GLY A 123 -4.18 -12.85 15.56
CA GLY A 123 -5.01 -11.88 14.85
C GLY A 123 -5.53 -12.39 13.50
N LEU A 124 -4.89 -13.42 12.91
CA LEU A 124 -5.34 -14.03 11.67
C LEU A 124 -6.49 -15.01 11.91
N HIS A 125 -7.45 -15.06 10.99
CA HIS A 125 -8.50 -16.08 11.02
C HIS A 125 -7.87 -17.47 10.94
N PRO A 126 -8.30 -18.49 11.74
CA PRO A 126 -7.70 -19.83 11.77
C PRO A 126 -7.46 -20.48 10.40
N ASP A 127 -8.36 -20.23 9.45
CA ASP A 127 -8.32 -20.79 8.09
C ASP A 127 -7.51 -19.94 7.09
N ASP A 128 -7.01 -18.76 7.49
CA ASP A 128 -6.21 -17.91 6.61
C ASP A 128 -4.93 -18.61 6.18
N VAL A 129 -4.59 -18.53 4.91
CA VAL A 129 -3.30 -19.02 4.42
C VAL A 129 -2.23 -17.98 4.68
N VAL A 130 -1.07 -18.42 5.18
CA VAL A 130 0.12 -17.56 5.25
C VAL A 130 0.64 -17.35 3.83
N THR A 131 0.44 -16.14 3.29
CA THR A 131 0.89 -15.70 1.96
C THR A 131 2.11 -14.76 2.07
N PRO A 132 2.81 -14.45 0.96
CA PRO A 132 3.86 -13.42 0.96
C PRO A 132 3.37 -12.04 1.44
N SER A 133 2.12 -11.68 1.16
CA SER A 133 1.52 -10.44 1.68
C SER A 133 1.43 -10.46 3.22
N ARG A 134 0.98 -11.59 3.82
CA ARG A 134 0.98 -11.77 5.28
C ARG A 134 2.39 -11.76 5.88
N VAL A 135 3.40 -12.24 5.16
CA VAL A 135 4.80 -12.10 5.59
C VAL A 135 5.18 -10.63 5.68
N MET A 136 4.87 -9.84 4.66
CA MET A 136 5.16 -8.41 4.68
C MET A 136 4.38 -7.68 5.77
N GLU A 137 3.12 -8.02 6.00
CA GLU A 137 2.36 -7.48 7.14
C GLU A 137 3.05 -7.78 8.48
N PHE A 138 3.50 -9.02 8.69
CA PHE A 138 4.26 -9.38 9.89
C PHE A 138 5.54 -8.56 10.01
N VAL A 139 6.30 -8.40 8.93
CA VAL A 139 7.53 -7.59 8.90
C VAL A 139 7.24 -6.15 9.29
N ILE A 140 6.16 -5.56 8.79
CA ILE A 140 5.74 -4.18 9.14
C ILE A 140 5.47 -4.09 10.64
N ARG A 141 4.63 -4.97 11.17
CA ARG A 141 4.27 -5.00 12.59
C ARG A 141 5.46 -5.28 13.50
N LEU A 142 6.42 -6.08 13.02
CA LEU A 142 7.63 -6.41 13.76
C LEU A 142 8.57 -5.20 13.87
N ASN A 143 8.62 -4.36 12.83
CA ASN A 143 9.64 -3.32 12.73
C ASN A 143 9.18 -1.92 13.13
N THR A 144 7.88 -1.67 13.13
CA THR A 144 7.35 -0.32 13.31
C THR A 144 6.87 -0.09 14.74
N PRO A 145 6.90 1.16 15.24
CA PRO A 145 6.26 1.48 16.51
C PRO A 145 4.80 1.05 16.51
N ALA A 146 4.31 0.52 17.64
CA ALA A 146 2.93 0.08 17.78
C ALA A 146 1.94 1.18 17.34
N GLY A 147 0.96 0.84 16.50
CA GLY A 147 -0.01 1.78 15.97
C GLY A 147 0.37 2.44 14.64
N ALA A 148 1.66 2.64 14.34
CA ALA A 148 2.08 3.53 13.25
C ALA A 148 1.62 3.10 11.85
N TRP A 149 1.29 1.82 11.66
CA TRP A 149 0.81 1.25 10.40
C TRP A 149 -0.54 0.55 10.53
N ASP A 150 -1.12 0.50 11.73
CA ASP A 150 -2.29 -0.35 12.02
C ASP A 150 -3.51 0.07 11.22
N TYR A 151 -3.71 1.37 11.00
CA TYR A 151 -4.82 1.89 10.22
C TYR A 151 -4.75 1.47 8.74
N LEU A 152 -3.55 1.41 8.16
CA LEU A 152 -3.32 0.93 6.80
C LEU A 152 -3.51 -0.58 6.67
N LEU A 153 -3.19 -1.34 7.72
CA LEU A 153 -3.30 -2.79 7.75
C LEU A 153 -4.69 -3.29 8.14
N SER A 154 -5.68 -2.40 8.27
CA SER A 154 -7.08 -2.77 8.44
C SER A 154 -7.66 -3.37 7.15
N GLU A 155 -8.73 -4.16 7.25
CA GLU A 155 -9.32 -4.86 6.09
C GLU A 155 -9.82 -3.89 5.00
N THR A 156 -10.30 -2.71 5.41
CA THR A 156 -10.83 -1.67 4.52
C THR A 156 -10.41 -0.30 5.04
N PRO A 157 -9.16 0.14 4.77
CA PRO A 157 -8.71 1.46 5.21
C PRO A 157 -9.51 2.54 4.47
N ASP A 158 -10.14 3.44 5.22
CA ASP A 158 -10.83 4.60 4.67
C ASP A 158 -9.84 5.75 4.52
N LEU A 159 -9.44 6.02 3.28
CA LEU A 159 -8.33 6.92 2.94
C LEU A 159 -8.80 7.98 1.93
N ASP A 160 -8.57 9.24 2.27
CA ASP A 160 -8.79 10.37 1.38
C ASP A 160 -7.48 11.01 0.96
N ASP A 161 -7.45 11.53 -0.27
CA ASP A 161 -6.32 12.32 -0.77
C ASP A 161 -6.28 13.68 -0.06
N PHE A 162 -5.22 13.92 0.71
CA PHE A 162 -5.03 15.15 1.47
C PHE A 162 -4.24 16.20 0.68
N ALA A 163 -3.13 15.79 0.07
CA ALA A 163 -2.27 16.65 -0.73
C ALA A 163 -1.43 15.81 -1.69
N ALA A 164 -0.92 16.41 -2.77
CA ALA A 164 0.10 15.78 -3.60
C ALA A 164 1.36 16.64 -3.61
N LEU A 165 2.51 15.96 -3.57
CA LEU A 165 3.83 16.56 -3.60
C LEU A 165 4.55 16.10 -4.84
N GLU A 166 5.15 17.06 -5.52
CA GLU A 166 6.08 16.80 -6.59
C GLU A 166 7.45 17.36 -6.23
N CYS A 167 8.45 16.50 -6.18
CA CYS A 167 9.75 16.84 -5.65
C CYS A 167 10.86 16.65 -6.68
N ALA A 168 11.99 17.34 -6.46
CA ALA A 168 13.23 17.08 -7.18
C ALA A 168 14.44 17.42 -6.30
N PRO A 169 15.60 16.78 -6.51
CA PRO A 169 16.82 17.08 -5.76
C PRO A 169 17.25 18.55 -5.93
N GLY A 170 17.49 19.24 -4.82
CA GLY A 170 18.09 20.58 -4.77
C GLY A 170 17.22 21.75 -5.25
N LYS A 171 16.26 21.55 -6.16
CA LYS A 171 15.35 22.59 -6.66
C LYS A 171 13.96 22.02 -6.93
N ALA A 172 12.93 22.77 -6.57
CA ALA A 172 11.56 22.39 -6.87
C ALA A 172 11.37 22.22 -8.40
N PRO A 173 10.60 21.21 -8.83
CA PRO A 173 10.29 20.99 -10.24
C PRO A 173 9.75 22.26 -10.90
N ALA A 174 10.35 22.65 -12.03
CA ALA A 174 9.89 23.81 -12.81
C ALA A 174 8.83 23.44 -13.85
N GLU A 175 8.77 22.16 -14.21
CA GLU A 175 7.78 21.57 -15.11
C GLU A 175 6.93 20.62 -14.27
N LEU A 176 5.61 20.67 -14.47
CA LEU A 176 4.70 19.73 -13.85
C LEU A 176 4.97 18.33 -14.41
N LEU A 177 4.84 17.33 -13.55
CA LEU A 177 4.83 15.91 -13.87
C LEU A 177 6.22 15.33 -14.21
N GLY A 178 7.19 15.58 -13.33
CA GLY A 178 8.53 15.00 -13.32
C GLY A 178 8.58 13.48 -13.06
N PRO A 179 9.75 12.94 -12.67
CA PRO A 179 9.92 11.51 -12.45
C PRO A 179 9.01 10.99 -11.33
N PHE A 180 8.40 9.82 -11.56
CA PHE A 180 7.39 9.26 -10.65
C PHE A 180 7.97 8.88 -9.28
N GLU A 181 9.27 8.62 -9.20
CA GLU A 181 9.97 8.29 -7.94
C GLU A 181 9.95 9.46 -6.94
N TYR A 182 9.75 10.68 -7.43
CA TYR A 182 9.67 11.90 -6.61
C TYR A 182 8.26 12.48 -6.55
N GLN A 183 7.26 11.70 -6.95
CA GLN A 183 5.86 12.06 -6.88
C GLN A 183 5.20 11.30 -5.73
N PHE A 184 4.53 12.06 -4.86
CA PHE A 184 3.89 11.50 -3.69
C PHE A 184 2.47 12.01 -3.56
N VAL A 185 1.56 11.13 -3.13
CA VAL A 185 0.25 11.52 -2.63
C VAL A 185 0.25 11.33 -1.13
N ILE A 186 -0.08 12.37 -0.38
CA ILE A 186 -0.35 12.27 1.05
C ILE A 186 -1.81 11.88 1.19
N GLN A 187 -2.06 10.74 1.83
CA GLN A 187 -3.39 10.28 2.16
C GLN A 187 -3.64 10.37 3.66
N VAL A 188 -4.88 10.67 4.02
CA VAL A 188 -5.36 10.79 5.40
C VAL A 188 -6.39 9.72 5.70
N ALA A 189 -6.25 9.05 6.84
CA ALA A 189 -7.18 8.03 7.27
C ALA A 189 -8.31 8.61 8.13
N HIS A 190 -9.54 8.19 7.88
CA HIS A 190 -10.70 8.55 8.70
C HIS A 190 -11.02 7.47 9.76
N PRO A 191 -11.48 7.85 10.96
CA PRO A 191 -11.63 9.21 11.50
C PRO A 191 -10.38 9.76 12.21
N ASN A 192 -9.30 8.97 12.33
CA ASN A 192 -8.16 9.27 13.20
C ASN A 192 -7.23 10.37 12.64
N MET A 193 -7.40 10.75 11.38
CA MET A 193 -6.59 11.74 10.66
C MET A 193 -5.10 11.35 10.57
N GLU A 194 -4.80 10.05 10.52
CA GLU A 194 -3.44 9.52 10.37
C GLU A 194 -2.94 9.71 8.93
N LEU A 195 -1.74 10.25 8.77
CA LEU A 195 -1.18 10.58 7.44
C LEU A 195 -0.21 9.51 6.95
N SER A 196 -0.30 9.21 5.67
CA SER A 196 0.63 8.32 4.95
C SER A 196 1.10 8.95 3.66
N LEU A 197 2.33 8.63 3.27
CA LEU A 197 2.93 9.04 2.02
C LEU A 197 2.88 7.87 1.04
N TRP A 198 2.32 8.10 -0.14
CA TRP A 198 2.05 7.09 -1.15
C TRP A 198 2.77 7.38 -2.45
N ARG A 199 3.22 6.32 -3.11
CA ARG A 199 3.74 6.33 -4.47
C ARG A 199 2.83 5.49 -5.38
N PHE A 200 3.10 5.57 -6.67
CA PHE A 200 2.53 4.68 -7.67
C PHE A 200 3.64 3.98 -8.43
N ASP A 201 3.38 2.75 -8.84
CA ASP A 201 4.20 1.97 -9.75
C ASP A 201 3.44 1.85 -11.08
N PRO A 202 3.85 2.58 -12.14
CA PRO A 202 3.16 2.52 -13.42
C PRO A 202 3.37 1.18 -14.13
N ALA A 203 4.44 0.43 -13.81
CA ALA A 203 4.71 -0.85 -14.44
C ALA A 203 3.79 -1.96 -13.89
N GLU A 204 3.52 -1.93 -12.59
CA GLU A 204 2.64 -2.89 -11.91
C GLU A 204 1.18 -2.41 -11.81
N ALA A 205 0.91 -1.16 -12.18
CA ALA A 205 -0.40 -0.53 -12.03
C ALA A 205 -0.91 -0.55 -10.57
N LEU A 206 -0.02 -0.27 -9.62
CA LEU A 206 -0.32 -0.25 -8.18
C LEU A 206 -0.06 1.12 -7.56
N THR A 207 -0.83 1.44 -6.51
CA THR A 207 -0.49 2.50 -5.55
C THR A 207 -0.09 1.84 -4.23
N TYR A 208 0.92 2.39 -3.57
CA TYR A 208 1.44 1.78 -2.34
C TYR A 208 2.02 2.81 -1.37
N PRO A 209 1.85 2.61 -0.06
CA PRO A 209 2.41 3.49 0.95
C PRO A 209 3.92 3.27 1.06
N VAL A 210 4.69 4.35 1.01
CA VAL A 210 6.14 4.31 1.28
C VAL A 210 6.47 4.69 2.71
N ALA A 211 5.60 5.45 3.38
CA ALA A 211 5.84 5.89 4.74
C ALA A 211 4.55 6.25 5.48
N THR A 212 4.60 6.21 6.81
CA THR A 212 3.55 6.75 7.69
C THR A 212 4.10 7.84 8.59
N LEU A 213 3.23 8.79 8.93
CA LEU A 213 3.55 9.89 9.83
C LEU A 213 3.65 9.36 11.27
N VAL A 214 4.77 9.67 11.94
CA VAL A 214 4.95 9.32 13.36
C VAL A 214 4.91 10.52 14.28
N GLU A 215 5.23 11.71 13.77
CA GLU A 215 5.26 12.94 14.56
C GLU A 215 4.95 14.14 13.66
N THR A 216 4.10 15.03 14.18
CA THR A 216 3.88 16.36 13.60
C THR A 216 4.36 17.39 14.61
N THR A 217 5.32 18.21 14.21
CA THR A 217 5.73 19.38 14.98
C THR A 217 5.13 20.66 14.35
N VAL A 218 5.46 21.81 14.93
CA VAL A 218 5.08 23.10 14.34
C VAL A 218 5.73 23.26 12.96
N ASP A 219 6.96 22.77 12.80
CA ASP A 219 7.82 23.08 11.66
C ASP A 219 7.89 21.92 10.65
N ASP A 220 7.66 20.69 11.09
CA ASP A 220 7.90 19.49 10.29
C ASP A 220 6.86 18.36 10.46
N TYR A 221 6.79 17.54 9.43
CA TYR A 221 6.20 16.20 9.47
C TYR A 221 7.32 15.16 9.42
N ARG A 222 7.28 14.17 10.30
CA ARG A 222 8.29 13.10 10.36
C ARG A 222 7.68 11.77 9.96
N PHE A 223 8.28 11.15 8.97
CA PHE A 223 7.81 9.90 8.39
C PHE A 223 8.77 8.75 8.68
N ILE A 224 8.22 7.58 8.97
CA ILE A 224 8.97 6.32 8.98
C ILE A 224 8.57 5.44 7.83
N ASP A 225 9.51 4.63 7.34
CA ASP A 225 9.20 3.57 6.40
C ASP A 225 8.58 2.37 7.11
N ARG A 226 8.26 1.36 6.31
CA ARG A 226 7.65 0.11 6.75
C ARG A 226 8.59 -0.81 7.55
N PHE A 227 9.85 -0.43 7.67
CA PHE A 227 10.88 -1.11 8.45
C PHE A 227 11.27 -0.29 9.70
N GLY A 228 10.50 0.75 10.01
CA GLY A 228 10.72 1.62 11.18
C GLY A 228 11.92 2.56 11.02
N ASN A 229 12.53 2.65 9.84
CA ASN A 229 13.60 3.61 9.59
C ASN A 229 13.01 5.00 9.33
N ALA A 230 13.79 6.04 9.61
CA ALA A 230 13.43 7.38 9.16
C ALA A 230 13.32 7.39 7.63
N PHE A 231 12.13 7.69 7.11
CA PHE A 231 11.90 7.86 5.68
C PHE A 231 12.26 9.28 5.24
N GLY A 232 11.76 10.27 5.99
CA GLY A 232 12.10 11.66 5.74
C GLY A 232 11.39 12.64 6.66
N ILE A 233 11.90 13.86 6.67
CA ILE A 233 11.36 15.00 7.42
C ILE A 233 10.93 16.06 6.40
N LEU A 234 9.63 16.32 6.33
CA LEU A 234 9.05 17.32 5.42
C LEU A 234 8.80 18.63 6.17
N SER A 235 9.51 19.69 5.79
CA SER A 235 9.25 21.03 6.32
C SER A 235 7.88 21.54 5.87
N ARG A 236 7.13 22.08 6.82
CA ARG A 236 5.81 22.69 6.59
C ARG A 236 5.91 24.09 5.98
N ASP A 237 7.06 24.75 6.17
CA ASP A 237 7.30 26.13 5.74
C ASP A 237 7.70 26.21 4.27
N ASN A 238 8.65 25.38 3.85
CA ASN A 238 9.24 25.46 2.51
C ASN A 238 9.10 24.18 1.68
N LEU A 239 8.45 23.14 2.21
CA LEU A 239 8.26 21.85 1.53
C LEU A 239 9.56 21.16 1.11
N SER A 240 10.67 21.45 1.79
CA SER A 240 11.89 20.67 1.69
C SER A 240 11.71 19.35 2.44
N MET A 241 11.95 18.23 1.76
CA MET A 241 11.97 16.90 2.36
C MET A 241 13.42 16.44 2.54
N GLN A 242 13.84 16.29 3.79
CA GLN A 242 15.13 15.70 4.12
C GLN A 242 14.98 14.18 4.14
N VAL A 243 15.68 13.49 3.25
CA VAL A 243 15.68 12.03 3.16
C VAL A 243 17.07 11.52 3.58
N PRO A 244 17.17 10.59 4.55
CA PRO A 244 18.46 10.15 5.08
C PRO A 244 19.42 9.64 4.00
N GLY A 245 20.67 10.12 4.04
CA GLY A 245 21.71 9.67 3.12
C GLY A 245 21.59 10.19 1.67
N SER A 246 20.70 11.15 1.43
CA SER A 246 20.49 11.76 0.11
C SER A 246 20.40 13.28 0.19
N ASP A 247 20.56 13.95 -0.94
CA ASP A 247 20.35 15.39 -1.02
C ASP A 247 18.88 15.74 -0.72
N PRO A 248 18.60 16.89 -0.07
CA PRO A 248 17.25 17.32 0.20
C PRO A 248 16.43 17.43 -1.08
N LEU A 249 15.23 16.85 -1.05
CA LEU A 249 14.25 17.03 -2.11
C LEU A 249 13.50 18.33 -1.88
N GLN A 250 13.43 19.19 -2.88
CA GLN A 250 12.60 20.38 -2.86
C GLN A 250 11.27 20.05 -3.52
N CYS A 251 10.18 20.20 -2.79
CA CYS A 251 8.85 19.85 -3.27
C CYS A 251 7.99 21.08 -3.58
N GLN A 252 7.02 20.88 -4.45
CA GLN A 252 5.88 21.77 -4.65
C GLN A 252 4.58 21.00 -4.40
N LYS A 253 3.55 21.70 -3.93
CA LYS A 253 2.21 21.13 -3.85
C LYS A 253 1.55 21.17 -5.21
N ILE A 254 0.92 20.06 -5.58
CA ILE A 254 -0.01 20.01 -6.71
C ILE A 254 -1.35 19.49 -6.23
N ASP A 255 -2.41 19.77 -7.00
CA ASP A 255 -3.73 19.24 -6.71
C ASP A 255 -3.68 17.69 -6.82
N PRO A 256 -4.13 16.93 -5.81
CA PRO A 256 -4.16 15.48 -5.88
C PRO A 256 -4.87 14.94 -7.12
N VAL A 257 -5.96 15.59 -7.55
CA VAL A 257 -6.71 15.17 -8.76
C VAL A 257 -5.83 15.27 -10.01
N ILE A 258 -4.98 16.29 -10.10
CA ILE A 258 -4.03 16.45 -11.21
C ILE A 258 -2.96 15.36 -11.15
N MET A 259 -2.44 15.06 -9.95
CA MET A 259 -1.46 13.98 -9.77
C MET A 259 -2.06 12.64 -10.20
N ARG A 260 -3.27 12.31 -9.73
CA ARG A 260 -3.98 11.06 -10.08
C ARG A 260 -4.20 10.92 -11.58
N ALA A 261 -4.70 11.97 -12.22
CA ALA A 261 -4.92 11.96 -13.68
C ALA A 261 -3.63 11.72 -14.47
N TYR A 262 -2.49 12.25 -14.00
CA TYR A 262 -1.20 11.96 -14.62
C TYR A 262 -0.74 10.52 -14.39
N GLN A 263 -0.90 10.01 -13.17
CA GLN A 263 -0.60 8.61 -12.85
C GLN A 263 -1.40 7.70 -13.79
N ASP A 264 -2.72 7.89 -13.88
CA ASP A 264 -3.59 7.14 -14.77
C ASP A 264 -3.10 7.15 -16.22
N HIS A 265 -2.78 8.33 -16.74
CA HIS A 265 -2.23 8.49 -18.08
C HIS A 265 -0.91 7.72 -18.27
N ARG A 266 0.02 7.80 -17.31
CA ARG A 266 1.30 7.09 -17.37
C ARG A 266 1.11 5.58 -17.44
N ARG A 267 0.20 5.03 -16.65
CA ARG A 267 -0.12 3.61 -16.72
C ARG A 267 -0.75 3.24 -18.06
N GLU A 268 -1.68 4.02 -18.58
CA GLU A 268 -2.27 3.76 -19.90
C GLU A 268 -1.19 3.70 -21.00
N MET A 269 -0.24 4.65 -20.96
CA MET A 269 0.91 4.64 -21.87
C MET A 269 1.75 3.37 -21.70
N MET A 270 2.13 3.00 -20.47
CA MET A 270 2.91 1.79 -20.19
C MET A 270 2.19 0.50 -20.60
N LEU A 271 0.88 0.41 -20.37
CA LEU A 271 0.06 -0.73 -20.78
C LEU A 271 -0.06 -0.81 -22.30
N SER A 272 -0.18 0.34 -22.99
CA SER A 272 -0.21 0.39 -24.45
C SER A 272 1.12 -0.05 -25.08
N GLU A 273 2.24 0.32 -24.47
CA GLU A 273 3.58 -0.07 -24.90
C GLU A 273 3.88 -1.55 -24.65
N LYS A 274 3.30 -2.13 -23.59
CA LYS A 274 3.44 -3.55 -23.26
C LYS A 274 2.71 -4.50 -24.23
N GLN A 275 1.91 -4.00 -25.18
CA GLN A 275 1.13 -4.76 -26.18
C GLN A 275 0.59 -6.11 -25.65
N LEU A 276 -0.63 -6.09 -25.13
CA LEU A 276 -1.42 -7.29 -24.79
C LEU A 276 -1.36 -8.38 -25.88
#